data_AF-A0A346Y6W3-F1
#
_entry.id   AF-A0A346Y6W3-F1
#
_cell.length_a   1.000
_cell.length_b   1.000
_cell.length_c   1.000
_cell.angle_alpha   90.00
_cell.angle_beta   90.00
_cell.angle_gamma   90.00
#
_symmetry.space_group_name_H-M   'P 1'
#
loop_
_entity.id
_entity.type
_entity.pdbx_description
1 polymer ?
#
loop_
_entity_poly.entity_id
_entity_poly.type
_entity_poly.pdbx_seq_one_letter_code
_entity_poly.pdbx_strand_id
1 'polypeptide(L)'
;MAADLFRFANDERAERGIATVAWDDGLAEGAQEWAEHLAETTGPWEIYHSPQAGAPGYGYDSISEAVHAFYYGYGPFDSPDDFTAGRPHEWWMGSDGHRSVILDDPRRAMGVGVACHEGEFVVVEWFGWVSEDGLGEGGVPPAEPVVHDDPAEGASCATTTGEYPDPAPSPTPTPTPTPTPTPTPTPTPSPSPSPSEWLTMTRRAGANRFATAAANADVVVGTYVIASGENWPDAVSAAPVTLDDGALLLVERLRVPAETRDVLVNTRPERLVLMGGTAAISPSVEAELASYAPGAQVVRLAGPERTTTAAAAAAWAPRTGSVVVVDGGEVFSGMLAGSSRRGPVLLVGPTGLPNEAINHLREADISRAYVYGSARSSEGLANQLLTEGVLQVNVPGDSEADPDRTSHRHAVDVYRSASRAVIASGASWPDSLTGAAYAAREGLPLLYAMPDESTDWSVIDELGTNHVLVIGGTAAIPDGALPQ
;
A
#
# COMPACT_ATOMS: atom_id res chain seq x y z
N MET A 1 21.67 16.27 2.03
CA MET A 1 20.68 15.26 1.61
C MET A 1 21.28 13.88 1.39
N ALA A 2 22.06 13.61 0.32
CA ALA A 2 22.62 12.26 0.08
C ALA A 2 23.45 11.71 1.27
N ALA A 3 24.33 12.55 1.83
CA ALA A 3 25.11 12.19 3.03
C ALA A 3 24.25 11.99 4.29
N ASP A 4 23.15 12.74 4.41
CA ASP A 4 22.21 12.62 5.53
C ASP A 4 21.40 11.32 5.41
N LEU A 5 20.90 10.98 4.23
CA LEU A 5 20.19 9.72 3.96
C LEU A 5 21.09 8.50 4.24
N PHE A 6 22.34 8.54 3.78
CA PHE A 6 23.32 7.51 4.13
C PHE A 6 23.55 7.40 5.64
N ARG A 7 23.64 8.54 6.34
CA ARG A 7 23.72 8.55 7.80
C ARG A 7 22.47 7.93 8.42
N PHE A 8 21.27 8.30 7.97
CA PHE A 8 20.01 7.87 8.57
C PHE A 8 19.82 6.36 8.39
N ALA A 9 20.09 5.83 7.19
CA ALA A 9 20.08 4.39 6.93
C ALA A 9 21.05 3.63 7.86
N ASN A 10 22.25 4.16 8.10
CA ASN A 10 23.22 3.54 9.01
C ASN A 10 22.84 3.67 10.49
N ASP A 11 22.24 4.80 10.89
CA ASP A 11 21.72 4.99 12.25
C ASP A 11 20.56 4.00 12.52
N GLU A 12 19.67 3.77 11.55
CA GLU A 12 18.60 2.76 11.64
C GLU A 12 19.15 1.35 11.83
N ARG A 13 20.19 1.01 11.05
CA ARG A 13 20.86 -0.30 11.12
C ARG A 13 21.55 -0.46 12.48
N ALA A 14 22.30 0.54 12.91
CA ALA A 14 23.04 0.51 14.18
C ALA A 14 22.11 0.37 15.39
N GLU A 15 21.01 1.13 15.45
CA GLU A 15 20.04 1.09 16.56
C GLU A 15 19.38 -0.29 16.69
N ARG A 16 19.29 -1.04 15.59
CA ARG A 16 18.71 -2.39 15.53
C ARG A 16 19.74 -3.52 15.66
N GLY A 17 21.00 -3.18 15.91
CA GLY A 17 22.09 -4.16 16.01
C GLY A 17 22.42 -4.83 14.67
N ILE A 18 22.05 -4.19 13.56
CA ILE A 18 22.37 -4.62 12.20
C ILE A 18 23.69 -3.94 11.79
N ALA A 19 24.56 -4.65 11.09
CA ALA A 19 25.85 -4.10 10.66
C ALA A 19 25.63 -2.88 9.76
N THR A 20 26.33 -1.79 10.04
CA THR A 20 26.34 -0.61 9.15
C THR A 20 26.99 -0.95 7.81
N VAL A 21 26.61 -0.21 6.77
CA VAL A 21 27.12 -0.33 5.41
C VAL A 21 28.16 0.74 5.12
N ALA A 22 29.11 0.42 4.25
CA ALA A 22 30.07 1.40 3.73
C ALA A 22 29.43 2.26 2.63
N TRP A 23 29.93 3.49 2.45
CA TRP A 23 29.63 4.24 1.24
C TRP A 23 30.41 3.65 0.06
N ASP A 24 29.76 3.54 -1.11
CA ASP A 24 30.39 3.08 -2.35
C ASP A 24 30.14 4.09 -3.47
N ASP A 25 31.24 4.64 -3.99
CA ASP A 25 31.20 5.70 -5.01
C ASP A 25 30.59 5.23 -6.32
N GLY A 26 30.75 3.95 -6.68
CA GLY A 26 30.17 3.39 -7.89
C GLY A 26 28.65 3.23 -7.80
N LEU A 27 28.17 2.73 -6.66
CA LEU A 27 26.73 2.69 -6.38
C LEU A 27 26.14 4.11 -6.32
N ALA A 28 26.86 5.07 -5.74
CA ALA A 28 26.40 6.46 -5.64
C ALA A 28 26.33 7.13 -7.01
N GLU A 29 27.34 6.93 -7.88
CA GLU A 29 27.33 7.41 -9.26
C GLU A 29 26.16 6.80 -10.05
N GLY A 30 25.94 5.49 -9.95
CA GLY A 30 24.83 4.82 -10.62
C GLY A 30 23.46 5.26 -10.12
N ALA A 31 23.29 5.42 -8.79
CA ALA A 31 22.06 5.94 -8.21
C ALA A 31 21.81 7.41 -8.62
N GLN A 32 22.86 8.22 -8.74
CA GLN A 32 22.79 9.60 -9.20
C GLN A 32 22.35 9.68 -10.66
N GLU A 33 22.98 8.91 -11.56
CA GLU A 33 22.59 8.83 -12.97
C GLU A 33 21.13 8.38 -13.13
N TRP A 34 20.70 7.43 -12.31
CA TRP A 34 19.32 6.96 -12.32
C TRP A 34 18.33 8.01 -11.80
N ALA A 35 18.67 8.71 -10.72
CA ALA A 35 17.88 9.82 -10.21
C ALA A 35 17.72 10.93 -11.25
N GLU A 36 18.80 11.28 -11.97
CA GLU A 36 18.77 12.27 -13.05
C GLU A 36 17.92 11.80 -14.23
N HIS A 37 18.06 10.53 -14.63
CA HIS A 37 17.23 9.95 -15.67
C HIS A 37 15.75 10.02 -15.32
N LEU A 38 15.38 9.64 -14.10
CA LEU A 38 14.00 9.74 -13.62
C LEU A 38 13.54 11.20 -13.63
N ALA A 39 14.31 12.12 -13.05
CA ALA A 39 13.94 13.54 -13.00
C ALA A 39 13.76 14.16 -14.40
N GLU A 40 14.50 13.71 -15.41
CA GLU A 40 14.40 14.24 -16.78
C GLU A 40 13.32 13.55 -17.64
N THR A 41 13.02 12.28 -17.39
CA THR A 41 12.18 11.47 -18.30
C THR A 41 10.84 11.07 -17.72
N THR A 42 10.68 11.19 -16.41
CA THR A 42 9.46 10.86 -15.69
C THR A 42 8.87 12.15 -15.11
N GLY A 43 7.55 12.32 -15.21
CA GLY A 43 6.88 13.38 -14.45
C GLY A 43 6.67 12.94 -12.99
N PRO A 44 6.10 13.80 -12.13
CA PRO A 44 6.02 13.61 -10.67
C PRO A 44 5.22 12.39 -10.17
N TRP A 45 4.75 11.56 -11.10
CA TRP A 45 3.84 10.43 -10.87
C TRP A 45 4.32 9.12 -11.51
N GLU A 46 5.50 9.08 -12.12
CA GLU A 46 5.98 7.95 -12.90
C GLU A 46 7.36 7.45 -12.39
N ILE A 47 7.43 6.98 -11.14
CA ILE A 47 8.68 6.41 -10.60
C ILE A 47 8.78 4.93 -10.99
N TYR A 48 9.90 4.53 -11.59
CA TYR A 48 10.21 3.14 -11.90
C TYR A 48 11.49 2.70 -11.20
N HIS A 49 11.54 1.41 -10.88
CA HIS A 49 12.79 0.82 -10.40
C HIS A 49 13.84 0.77 -11.49
N SER A 50 15.10 0.96 -11.11
CA SER A 50 16.23 0.80 -12.02
C SER A 50 16.20 -0.60 -12.67
N PRO A 51 16.42 -0.71 -13.99
CA PRO A 51 16.67 -2.01 -14.64
C PRO A 51 17.90 -2.75 -14.08
N GLN A 52 18.80 -2.04 -13.38
CA GLN A 52 19.93 -2.62 -12.66
C GLN A 52 19.55 -3.13 -11.26
N ALA A 53 18.38 -2.75 -10.72
CA ALA A 53 17.87 -3.32 -9.47
C ALA A 53 17.62 -4.83 -9.66
N GLY A 54 18.19 -5.63 -8.75
CA GLY A 54 18.17 -7.09 -8.79
C GLY A 54 19.21 -7.72 -9.73
N ALA A 55 20.04 -6.93 -10.41
CA ALA A 55 21.06 -7.42 -11.33
C ALA A 55 22.49 -7.31 -10.71
N PRO A 56 23.43 -8.19 -11.10
CA PRO A 56 24.84 -8.01 -10.77
C PRO A 56 25.41 -6.74 -11.41
N GLY A 57 26.22 -5.99 -10.66
CA GLY A 57 26.79 -4.72 -11.11
C GLY A 57 27.66 -4.07 -10.04
N TYR A 58 28.54 -3.15 -10.42
CA TYR A 58 29.40 -2.38 -9.50
C TYR A 58 30.24 -3.23 -8.52
N GLY A 59 30.53 -4.48 -8.87
CA GLY A 59 31.28 -5.42 -8.01
C GLY A 59 30.42 -6.20 -7.01
N TYR A 60 29.09 -6.10 -7.11
CA TYR A 60 28.11 -6.80 -6.28
C TYR A 60 27.32 -7.82 -7.10
N ASP A 61 26.85 -8.88 -6.44
CA ASP A 61 26.03 -9.94 -7.06
C ASP A 61 24.58 -9.51 -7.26
N SER A 62 24.11 -8.55 -6.47
CA SER A 62 22.83 -7.87 -6.66
C SER A 62 22.87 -6.47 -6.08
N ILE A 63 22.04 -5.61 -6.65
CA ILE A 63 21.76 -4.26 -6.16
C ILE A 63 20.29 -4.19 -5.77
N SER A 64 19.96 -3.69 -4.60
CA SER A 64 18.57 -3.39 -4.21
C SER A 64 18.35 -1.89 -4.17
N GLU A 65 17.13 -1.44 -4.49
CA GLU A 65 16.81 -0.03 -4.64
C GLU A 65 15.63 0.40 -3.77
N ALA A 66 15.77 1.55 -3.12
CA ALA A 66 14.65 2.35 -2.62
C ALA A 66 14.64 3.68 -3.41
N VAL A 67 13.48 4.11 -3.87
CA VAL A 67 13.35 5.30 -4.71
C VAL A 67 12.13 6.11 -4.30
N HIS A 68 12.22 7.43 -4.41
CA HIS A 68 11.12 8.35 -4.19
C HIS A 68 11.26 9.62 -5.03
N ALA A 69 10.14 10.24 -5.41
CA ALA A 69 10.11 11.53 -6.10
C ALA A 69 9.14 12.48 -5.39
N PHE A 70 9.46 13.76 -5.40
CA PHE A 70 8.78 14.80 -4.65
C PHE A 70 8.61 16.03 -5.54
N TYR A 71 7.46 16.71 -5.48
CA TYR A 71 7.20 17.91 -6.29
C TYR A 71 6.73 19.08 -5.44
N TYR A 72 7.35 20.25 -5.61
CA TYR A 72 6.94 21.45 -4.89
C TYR A 72 5.57 21.97 -5.36
N GLY A 73 4.62 22.12 -4.44
CA GLY A 73 3.24 22.55 -4.74
C GLY A 73 2.25 21.41 -5.02
N TYR A 74 2.64 20.16 -4.73
CA TYR A 74 1.73 19.01 -4.74
C TYR A 74 2.10 18.04 -3.59
N GLY A 75 1.12 17.64 -2.77
CA GLY A 75 1.38 16.88 -1.53
C GLY A 75 1.62 17.80 -0.31
N PRO A 76 2.19 17.30 0.81
CA PRO A 76 2.31 18.02 2.08
C PRO A 76 3.43 19.08 2.13
N PHE A 77 3.90 19.56 0.97
CA PHE A 77 5.05 20.46 0.85
C PHE A 77 4.61 21.84 0.40
N ASP A 78 4.63 22.79 1.33
CA ASP A 78 4.23 24.19 1.13
C ASP A 78 5.44 25.10 0.83
N SER A 79 6.67 24.63 1.10
CA SER A 79 7.92 25.35 0.89
C SER A 79 9.02 24.46 0.26
N PRO A 80 9.95 25.02 -0.55
CA PRO A 80 11.20 24.34 -0.90
C PRO A 80 12.07 23.97 0.32
N ASP A 81 11.85 24.64 1.45
CA ASP A 81 12.52 24.34 2.72
C ASP A 81 12.02 23.01 3.35
N ASP A 82 10.89 22.47 2.88
CA ASP A 82 10.33 21.21 3.39
C ASP A 82 11.01 19.95 2.79
N PHE A 83 11.96 20.13 1.86
CA PHE A 83 12.68 19.05 1.18
C PHE A 83 13.95 18.66 1.91
N THR A 84 13.79 18.00 3.06
CA THR A 84 14.88 17.53 3.90
C THR A 84 15.07 16.01 3.76
N ALA A 85 16.15 15.45 4.34
CA ALA A 85 16.43 14.01 4.23
C ALA A 85 15.50 13.15 5.10
N GLY A 86 14.92 13.72 6.15
CA GLY A 86 14.07 13.00 7.12
C GLY A 86 12.81 12.45 6.50
N ARG A 87 12.14 13.23 5.64
CA ARG A 87 10.90 12.84 4.96
C ARG A 87 11.06 11.57 4.10
N PRO A 88 11.98 11.50 3.11
CA PRO A 88 12.22 10.27 2.34
C PRO A 88 12.49 9.07 3.25
N HIS A 89 13.35 9.28 4.25
CA HIS A 89 13.77 8.24 5.17
C HIS A 89 12.61 7.69 6.00
N GLU A 90 11.78 8.56 6.58
CA GLU A 90 10.57 8.19 7.32
C GLU A 90 9.60 7.38 6.45
N TRP A 91 9.38 7.80 5.20
CA TRP A 91 8.49 7.10 4.27
C TRP A 91 9.02 5.73 3.85
N TRP A 92 10.33 5.61 3.59
CA TRP A 92 10.95 4.33 3.31
C TRP A 92 10.88 3.40 4.51
N MET A 93 11.15 3.91 5.71
CA MET A 93 11.02 3.14 6.94
C MET A 93 9.56 2.82 7.29
N GLY A 94 8.59 3.56 6.77
CA GLY A 94 7.15 3.26 6.84
C GLY A 94 6.67 2.16 5.89
N SER A 95 7.42 1.86 4.83
CA SER A 95 7.09 0.83 3.83
C SER A 95 7.82 -0.49 4.10
N ASP A 96 7.09 -1.61 4.22
CA ASP A 96 7.70 -2.94 4.45
C ASP A 96 8.78 -3.28 3.39
N GLY A 97 8.56 -2.92 2.12
CA GLY A 97 9.49 -3.20 1.03
C GLY A 97 10.73 -2.31 1.02
N HIS A 98 10.58 -1.00 1.28
CA HIS A 98 11.74 -0.10 1.36
C HIS A 98 12.53 -0.33 2.65
N ARG A 99 11.83 -0.58 3.77
CA ARG A 99 12.44 -0.99 5.03
C ARG A 99 13.23 -2.28 4.85
N SER A 100 12.70 -3.27 4.11
CA SER A 100 13.48 -4.46 3.82
C SER A 100 14.76 -4.10 3.08
N VAL A 101 14.75 -3.20 2.08
CA VAL A 101 15.94 -2.71 1.34
C VAL A 101 16.97 -1.98 2.22
N ILE A 102 16.54 -1.33 3.30
CA ILE A 102 17.45 -0.63 4.24
C ILE A 102 17.99 -1.59 5.32
N LEU A 103 17.17 -2.50 5.85
CA LEU A 103 17.48 -3.26 7.08
C LEU A 103 17.91 -4.73 6.90
N ASP A 104 17.47 -5.42 5.86
CA ASP A 104 18.12 -6.64 5.31
C ASP A 104 19.63 -6.79 5.63
N ASP A 105 20.06 -7.89 6.24
CA ASP A 105 21.46 -8.32 6.22
C ASP A 105 21.62 -9.36 5.10
N PRO A 106 22.68 -9.38 4.26
CA PRO A 106 23.97 -8.74 4.44
C PRO A 106 24.32 -7.66 3.42
N ARG A 107 23.62 -6.51 3.44
CA ARG A 107 24.10 -5.34 2.66
C ARG A 107 25.49 -4.97 3.14
N ARG A 108 26.38 -4.72 2.18
CA ARG A 108 27.77 -4.33 2.47
C ARG A 108 28.01 -2.85 2.22
N ALA A 109 27.34 -2.29 1.21
CA ALA A 109 27.56 -0.93 0.81
C ALA A 109 26.28 -0.26 0.32
N MET A 110 26.32 1.07 0.30
CA MET A 110 25.24 1.92 -0.13
C MET A 110 25.77 3.10 -0.95
N GLY A 111 24.99 3.50 -1.94
CA GLY A 111 25.15 4.76 -2.65
C GLY A 111 23.81 5.49 -2.73
N VAL A 112 23.84 6.83 -2.70
CA VAL A 112 22.64 7.66 -2.76
C VAL A 112 22.76 8.68 -3.89
N GLY A 113 21.75 8.71 -4.76
CA GLY A 113 21.57 9.71 -5.80
C GLY A 113 20.45 10.68 -5.45
N VAL A 114 20.67 11.96 -5.73
CA VAL A 114 19.66 13.02 -5.57
C VAL A 114 19.69 13.90 -6.83
N ALA A 115 18.60 13.93 -7.56
CA ALA A 115 18.43 14.81 -8.72
C ALA A 115 17.30 15.80 -8.47
N CYS A 116 17.39 16.97 -9.13
CA CYS A 116 16.25 17.86 -9.26
C CYS A 116 16.07 18.32 -10.71
N HIS A 117 14.82 18.31 -11.18
CA HIS A 117 14.42 18.86 -12.47
C HIS A 117 13.11 19.65 -12.31
N GLU A 118 13.07 20.90 -12.77
CA GLU A 118 11.87 21.76 -12.74
C GLU A 118 11.13 21.87 -11.37
N GLY A 119 11.83 21.69 -10.25
CA GLY A 119 11.24 21.74 -8.89
C GLY A 119 10.75 20.38 -8.38
N GLU A 120 10.98 19.32 -9.14
CA GLU A 120 10.84 17.93 -8.74
C GLU A 120 12.18 17.40 -8.22
N PHE A 121 12.19 16.80 -7.02
CA PHE A 121 13.33 16.06 -6.50
C PHE A 121 13.12 14.58 -6.68
N VAL A 122 14.12 13.86 -7.17
CA VAL A 122 14.16 12.40 -7.18
C VAL A 122 15.32 11.93 -6.32
N VAL A 123 15.06 10.97 -5.43
CA VAL A 123 16.05 10.40 -4.52
C VAL A 123 16.07 8.89 -4.70
N VAL A 124 17.26 8.33 -4.88
CA VAL A 124 17.50 6.90 -5.11
C VAL A 124 18.55 6.42 -4.11
N GLU A 125 18.25 5.36 -3.37
CA GLU A 125 19.21 4.61 -2.57
C GLU A 125 19.46 3.25 -3.20
N TRP A 126 20.73 2.94 -3.47
CA TRP A 126 21.16 1.62 -3.90
C TRP A 126 21.98 0.94 -2.83
N PHE A 127 21.70 -0.34 -2.59
CA PHE A 127 22.48 -1.18 -1.69
C PHE A 127 23.07 -2.38 -2.41
N GLY A 128 24.37 -2.59 -2.23
CA GLY A 128 25.12 -3.70 -2.81
C GLY A 128 25.23 -4.91 -1.88
N TRP A 129 25.10 -6.11 -2.44
CA TRP A 129 25.22 -7.40 -1.75
C TRP A 129 26.06 -8.41 -2.54
N VAL A 130 26.76 -9.31 -1.84
CA VAL A 130 27.48 -10.47 -2.43
C VAL A 130 27.01 -11.80 -1.84
N SER A 131 26.84 -12.78 -2.70
CA SER A 131 26.22 -14.08 -2.43
C SER A 131 26.99 -14.99 -1.48
N GLU A 132 28.29 -14.73 -1.26
CA GLU A 132 29.14 -15.48 -0.33
C GLU A 132 28.68 -15.37 1.13
N ASP A 133 27.87 -14.36 1.48
CA ASP A 133 27.39 -14.12 2.85
C ASP A 133 26.03 -14.80 3.17
N GLY A 134 25.41 -15.46 2.19
CA GLY A 134 24.07 -16.04 2.32
C GLY A 134 22.92 -15.05 2.04
N LEU A 135 21.71 -15.59 1.91
CA LEU A 135 20.48 -14.80 1.77
C LEU A 135 20.00 -14.39 3.17
N GLY A 136 19.88 -13.09 3.43
CA GLY A 136 19.08 -12.61 4.55
C GLY A 136 17.66 -13.15 4.46
N GLU A 137 17.11 -13.60 5.59
CA GLU A 137 15.68 -13.88 5.64
C GLU A 137 14.93 -12.55 5.45
N GLY A 138 14.32 -12.38 4.28
CA GLY A 138 13.52 -11.20 3.98
C GLY A 138 12.34 -11.07 4.94
N GLY A 139 12.15 -9.86 5.46
CA GLY A 139 11.03 -9.53 6.33
C GLY A 139 11.48 -8.97 7.68
N VAL A 140 12.15 -7.82 7.68
CA VAL A 140 12.33 -7.08 8.94
C VAL A 140 10.94 -6.65 9.47
N PRO A 141 10.60 -6.95 10.74
CA PRO A 141 9.33 -6.57 11.33
C PRO A 141 9.03 -5.06 11.21
N PRO A 142 7.76 -4.64 11.31
CA PRO A 142 7.42 -3.23 11.45
C PRO A 142 8.18 -2.61 12.62
N ALA A 143 8.95 -1.57 12.32
CA ALA A 143 9.67 -0.78 13.31
C ALA A 143 9.48 0.69 12.95
N GLU A 144 9.14 1.50 13.94
CA GLU A 144 9.09 2.96 13.78
C GLU A 144 10.45 3.47 13.31
N PRO A 145 10.49 4.48 12.42
CA PRO A 145 11.74 5.15 12.05
C PRO A 145 12.41 5.74 13.29
N VAL A 146 13.74 5.70 13.32
CA VAL A 146 14.54 6.48 14.26
C VAL A 146 14.37 7.95 13.91
N VAL A 147 14.01 8.75 14.90
CA VAL A 147 13.87 10.20 14.75
C VAL A 147 15.26 10.80 14.58
N HIS A 148 15.49 11.49 13.47
CA HIS A 148 16.75 12.17 13.16
C HIS A 148 16.61 13.68 13.36
N ASP A 149 17.68 14.31 13.84
CA ASP A 149 17.83 15.76 13.73
C ASP A 149 18.08 16.10 12.26
N ASP A 150 17.03 16.51 11.56
CA ASP A 150 17.09 16.96 10.16
C ASP A 150 17.71 18.37 10.08
N PRO A 151 18.48 18.71 9.03
CA PRO A 151 19.00 20.06 8.87
C PRO A 151 17.86 21.08 8.84
N ALA A 152 18.10 22.25 9.42
CA ALA A 152 17.11 23.34 9.48
C ALA A 152 16.79 23.96 8.10
N GLU A 153 17.60 23.67 7.08
CA GLU A 153 17.41 24.12 5.69
C GLU A 153 17.43 22.88 4.77
N GLY A 154 16.38 22.70 3.96
CA GLY A 154 16.23 21.61 2.99
C GLY A 154 17.15 21.74 1.77
N ALA A 155 17.19 20.68 0.95
CA ALA A 155 17.83 20.75 -0.35
C ALA A 155 17.10 21.77 -1.24
N SER A 156 17.85 22.62 -1.94
CA SER A 156 17.25 23.58 -2.87
C SER A 156 17.59 23.23 -4.31
N CYS A 157 16.62 23.35 -5.22
CA CYS A 157 16.82 23.18 -6.67
C CYS A 157 17.64 24.33 -7.31
N ALA A 158 18.28 25.19 -6.50
CA ALA A 158 19.20 26.21 -6.99
C ALA A 158 20.51 25.53 -7.40
N THR A 159 20.64 25.27 -8.71
CA THR A 159 21.82 24.79 -9.42
C THR A 159 23.13 24.86 -8.62
N THR A 160 23.60 23.71 -8.14
CA THR A 160 25.03 23.47 -7.97
C THR A 160 25.33 21.99 -8.15
N THR A 161 26.01 21.66 -9.24
CA THR A 161 26.92 20.53 -9.28
C THR A 161 28.05 20.83 -8.29
N GLY A 162 28.17 20.04 -7.23
CA GLY A 162 29.15 20.27 -6.17
C GLY A 162 29.79 18.96 -5.71
N GLU A 163 31.12 18.89 -5.85
CA GLU A 163 31.99 17.85 -5.30
C GLU A 163 31.68 17.54 -3.83
N TYR A 164 31.72 16.25 -3.48
CA TYR A 164 31.60 15.72 -2.12
C TYR A 164 32.77 16.19 -1.22
N PRO A 165 32.52 16.73 -0.02
CA PRO A 165 33.56 16.96 0.97
C PRO A 165 33.80 15.73 1.87
N ASP A 166 35.08 15.50 2.15
CA ASP A 166 35.64 14.52 3.10
C ASP A 166 35.07 14.70 4.53
N PRO A 167 35.04 13.66 5.40
CA PRO A 167 34.37 13.71 6.69
C PRO A 167 35.13 14.59 7.69
N ALA A 168 34.44 15.59 8.24
CA ALA A 168 34.97 16.46 9.29
C ALA A 168 34.87 15.81 10.70
N PRO A 169 35.79 16.12 11.63
CA PRO A 169 35.97 15.39 12.88
C PRO A 169 35.00 15.79 14.01
N SER A 170 34.88 14.86 14.96
CA SER A 170 34.06 14.82 16.19
C SER A 170 33.95 16.13 17.01
N PRO A 171 32.78 16.43 17.61
CA PRO A 171 32.55 17.70 18.31
C PRO A 171 33.21 17.77 19.70
N THR A 172 33.71 18.97 20.03
CA THR A 172 34.16 19.38 21.37
C THR A 172 33.00 20.05 22.13
N PRO A 173 32.85 19.87 23.46
CA PRO A 173 31.63 20.25 24.19
C PRO A 173 31.39 21.77 24.33
N THR A 174 30.13 22.16 24.16
CA THR A 174 29.60 23.53 24.33
C THR A 174 29.23 23.82 25.81
N PRO A 175 29.47 25.03 26.34
CA PRO A 175 29.22 25.37 27.75
C PRO A 175 27.73 25.52 28.12
N THR A 176 27.47 25.27 29.41
CA THR A 176 26.19 25.27 30.13
C THR A 176 25.35 26.56 29.98
N PRO A 177 24.02 26.46 29.76
CA PRO A 177 23.15 27.64 29.68
C PRO A 177 22.78 28.25 31.05
N THR A 178 22.65 29.57 31.06
CA THR A 178 22.11 30.42 32.15
C THR A 178 20.57 30.26 32.23
N PRO A 179 19.95 30.29 33.42
CA PRO A 179 18.51 30.05 33.56
C PRO A 179 17.64 31.16 32.95
N THR A 180 16.71 30.76 32.09
CA THR A 180 15.60 31.56 31.53
C THR A 180 14.43 31.64 32.51
N PRO A 181 13.73 32.77 32.67
CA PRO A 181 12.62 32.93 33.61
C PRO A 181 11.40 32.05 33.29
N THR A 182 10.74 31.61 34.36
CA THR A 182 9.55 30.76 34.39
C THR A 182 8.40 31.29 33.52
N PRO A 183 7.78 30.46 32.64
CA PRO A 183 6.61 30.88 31.89
C PRO A 183 5.36 31.00 32.77
N THR A 184 4.57 32.04 32.50
CA THR A 184 3.20 32.24 33.00
C THR A 184 2.31 31.06 32.56
N PRO A 185 1.40 30.53 33.41
CA PRO A 185 0.56 29.41 33.04
C PRO A 185 -0.37 29.76 31.87
N THR A 186 -0.25 28.98 30.78
CA THR A 186 -1.22 28.93 29.69
C THR A 186 -2.57 28.44 30.24
N PRO A 187 -3.71 29.09 29.89
CA PRO A 187 -5.02 28.59 30.31
C PRO A 187 -5.23 27.16 29.81
N THR A 188 -5.71 26.31 30.70
CA THR A 188 -6.13 24.94 30.40
C THR A 188 -7.13 24.95 29.23
N PRO A 189 -6.94 24.15 28.17
CA PRO A 189 -7.96 24.02 27.14
C PRO A 189 -9.26 23.55 27.79
N SER A 190 -10.36 24.20 27.42
CA SER A 190 -11.72 23.76 27.75
C SER A 190 -11.87 22.28 27.38
N PRO A 191 -12.57 21.45 28.17
CA PRO A 191 -12.81 20.07 27.78
C PRO A 191 -13.41 20.04 26.38
N SER A 192 -12.74 19.29 25.49
CA SER A 192 -13.32 18.86 24.23
C SER A 192 -14.66 18.18 24.53
N PRO A 193 -15.72 18.40 23.74
CA PRO A 193 -16.98 17.69 23.93
C PRO A 193 -16.71 16.19 24.02
N SER A 194 -17.39 15.53 24.98
CA SER A 194 -17.40 14.07 25.08
C SER A 194 -17.81 13.42 23.75
N PRO A 195 -17.35 12.18 23.48
CA PRO A 195 -17.69 11.45 22.28
C PRO A 195 -19.17 11.55 22.01
N SER A 196 -19.49 11.86 20.78
CA SER A 196 -20.85 12.04 20.34
C SER A 196 -21.66 10.75 20.64
N GLU A 197 -22.62 10.82 21.58
CA GLU A 197 -23.40 9.68 22.13
C GLU A 197 -24.21 8.85 21.09
N TRP A 198 -24.05 9.11 19.80
CA TRP A 198 -24.79 8.48 18.72
C TRP A 198 -23.94 7.58 17.82
N LEU A 199 -22.60 7.60 17.91
CA LEU A 199 -21.72 6.74 17.12
C LEU A 199 -21.21 5.54 17.95
N THR A 200 -21.54 4.33 17.52
CA THR A 200 -21.01 3.10 18.11
C THR A 200 -19.89 2.53 17.26
N MET A 201 -18.69 2.41 17.82
CA MET A 201 -17.55 1.80 17.14
C MET A 201 -17.23 0.41 17.69
N THR A 202 -16.95 -0.53 16.79
CA THR A 202 -16.42 -1.86 17.12
C THR A 202 -15.16 -2.10 16.30
N ARG A 203 -14.12 -2.67 16.90
CA ARG A 203 -12.88 -3.03 16.19
C ARG A 203 -12.77 -4.54 16.01
N ARG A 204 -12.36 -4.99 14.81
CA ARG A 204 -11.92 -6.35 14.52
C ARG A 204 -10.48 -6.29 14.01
N ALA A 205 -9.59 -6.89 14.79
CA ALA A 205 -8.16 -6.92 14.50
C ALA A 205 -7.54 -8.13 15.17
N GLY A 206 -6.44 -8.63 14.59
CA GLY A 206 -5.58 -9.60 15.21
C GLY A 206 -4.16 -9.08 15.41
N ALA A 207 -3.27 -9.94 15.93
CA ALA A 207 -1.87 -9.59 16.14
C ALA A 207 -1.10 -9.35 14.83
N ASN A 208 -1.64 -9.80 13.70
CA ASN A 208 -1.07 -9.68 12.36
C ASN A 208 -2.21 -9.69 11.31
N ARG A 209 -1.85 -9.46 10.04
CA ARG A 209 -2.79 -9.43 8.90
C ARG A 209 -3.60 -10.72 8.70
N PHE A 210 -3.01 -11.89 9.01
CA PHE A 210 -3.70 -13.18 8.92
C PHE A 210 -4.75 -13.33 10.04
N ALA A 211 -4.42 -12.87 11.25
CA ALA A 211 -5.31 -12.85 12.38
C ALA A 211 -6.47 -11.84 12.20
N THR A 212 -6.23 -10.68 11.59
CA THR A 212 -7.31 -9.75 11.19
C THR A 212 -8.22 -10.40 10.13
N ALA A 213 -7.65 -11.04 9.11
CA ALA A 213 -8.42 -11.76 8.10
C ALA A 213 -9.31 -12.85 8.74
N ALA A 214 -8.76 -13.63 9.67
CA ALA A 214 -9.49 -14.64 10.42
C ALA A 214 -10.64 -14.05 11.24
N ALA A 215 -10.41 -12.95 11.96
CA ALA A 215 -11.46 -12.27 12.75
C ALA A 215 -12.62 -11.74 11.87
N ASN A 216 -12.36 -11.43 10.60
CA ASN A 216 -13.39 -11.01 9.64
C ASN A 216 -14.15 -12.18 8.99
N ALA A 217 -13.61 -13.40 9.13
CA ALA A 217 -14.09 -14.64 8.53
C ALA A 217 -14.99 -15.49 9.45
N ASP A 218 -15.02 -15.23 10.76
CA ASP A 218 -15.64 -16.07 11.81
C ASP A 218 -17.15 -16.37 11.65
N VAL A 219 -17.84 -15.70 10.72
CA VAL A 219 -19.29 -15.88 10.49
C VAL A 219 -19.63 -16.64 9.20
N VAL A 220 -18.62 -17.12 8.46
CA VAL A 220 -18.81 -17.68 7.12
C VAL A 220 -18.66 -19.21 7.12
N VAL A 221 -19.60 -19.91 6.47
CA VAL A 221 -19.54 -21.37 6.26
C VAL A 221 -19.53 -21.77 4.77
N GLY A 222 -19.70 -20.80 3.87
CA GLY A 222 -19.81 -21.04 2.43
C GLY A 222 -18.45 -21.08 1.73
N THR A 223 -18.11 -19.97 1.07
CA THR A 223 -16.90 -19.85 0.24
C THR A 223 -15.80 -19.09 0.98
N TYR A 224 -14.62 -19.67 1.14
CA TYR A 224 -13.43 -18.90 1.48
C TYR A 224 -12.64 -18.58 0.23
N VAL A 225 -12.44 -17.29 -0.01
CA VAL A 225 -11.49 -16.79 -0.98
C VAL A 225 -10.14 -16.73 -0.28
N ILE A 226 -9.12 -17.35 -0.85
CA ILE A 226 -7.78 -17.45 -0.29
C ILE A 226 -6.83 -16.68 -1.20
N ALA A 227 -6.17 -15.65 -0.67
CA ALA A 227 -5.18 -14.87 -1.42
C ALA A 227 -3.85 -14.80 -0.66
N SER A 228 -2.79 -14.35 -1.34
CA SER A 228 -1.52 -14.06 -0.67
C SER A 228 -1.67 -12.86 0.28
N GLY A 229 -1.13 -13.00 1.50
CA GLY A 229 -0.95 -11.90 2.45
C GLY A 229 0.43 -11.23 2.36
N GLU A 230 1.29 -11.70 1.46
CA GLU A 230 2.64 -11.17 1.20
C GLU A 230 2.64 -10.18 0.03
N ASN A 231 1.67 -10.30 -0.89
CA ASN A 231 1.50 -9.41 -2.03
C ASN A 231 0.01 -9.23 -2.38
N TRP A 232 -0.37 -8.06 -2.87
CA TRP A 232 -1.76 -7.63 -3.06
C TRP A 232 -2.39 -7.79 -4.47
N PRO A 233 -1.66 -7.84 -5.60
CA PRO A 233 -2.27 -7.70 -6.93
C PRO A 233 -3.34 -8.72 -7.27
N ASP A 234 -3.16 -9.97 -6.87
CA ASP A 234 -4.16 -11.03 -7.09
C ASP A 234 -5.37 -10.88 -6.14
N ALA A 235 -5.18 -10.24 -4.99
CA ALA A 235 -6.19 -10.09 -3.95
C ALA A 235 -7.15 -8.91 -4.17
N VAL A 236 -6.74 -7.87 -4.92
CA VAL A 236 -7.59 -6.67 -5.17
C VAL A 236 -8.91 -7.02 -5.85
N SER A 237 -8.91 -8.05 -6.70
CA SER A 237 -10.12 -8.54 -7.39
C SER A 237 -10.95 -9.55 -6.56
N ALA A 238 -10.56 -9.83 -5.31
CA ALA A 238 -11.19 -10.86 -4.48
C ALA A 238 -12.53 -10.41 -3.87
N ALA A 239 -12.72 -9.12 -3.58
CA ALA A 239 -13.92 -8.64 -2.88
C ALA A 239 -15.24 -9.06 -3.58
N PRO A 240 -15.41 -8.89 -4.90
CA PRO A 240 -16.60 -9.38 -5.62
C PRO A 240 -16.78 -10.91 -5.61
N VAL A 241 -15.71 -11.68 -5.43
CA VAL A 241 -15.76 -13.15 -5.33
C VAL A 241 -16.38 -13.59 -3.99
N THR A 242 -16.35 -12.74 -2.96
CA THR A 242 -16.90 -13.03 -1.63
C THR A 242 -18.39 -12.73 -1.47
N LEU A 243 -19.09 -12.29 -2.52
CA LEU A 243 -20.48 -11.81 -2.43
C LEU A 243 -21.49 -12.90 -2.06
N ASP A 244 -21.25 -14.16 -2.44
CA ASP A 244 -22.13 -15.29 -2.13
C ASP A 244 -21.76 -15.92 -0.77
N ASP A 245 -21.95 -15.14 0.30
CA ASP A 245 -21.64 -15.51 1.69
C ASP A 245 -20.19 -15.97 1.87
N GLY A 246 -19.24 -15.21 1.31
CA GLY A 246 -17.82 -15.54 1.34
C GLY A 246 -17.01 -14.73 2.38
N ALA A 247 -15.77 -15.15 2.60
CA ALA A 247 -14.79 -14.35 3.33
C ALA A 247 -13.42 -14.48 2.68
N LEU A 248 -12.60 -13.42 2.79
CA LEU A 248 -11.22 -13.43 2.36
C LEU A 248 -10.31 -13.85 3.52
N LEU A 249 -9.56 -14.93 3.32
CA LEU A 249 -8.45 -15.33 4.18
C LEU A 249 -7.13 -15.13 3.45
N LEU A 250 -6.07 -14.93 4.22
CA LEU A 250 -4.73 -14.69 3.72
C LEU A 250 -3.81 -15.88 4.03
N VAL A 251 -2.90 -16.18 3.11
CA VAL A 251 -1.84 -17.19 3.30
C VAL A 251 -0.49 -16.62 2.88
N GLU A 252 0.57 -17.29 3.27
CA GLU A 252 1.90 -17.04 2.72
C GLU A 252 2.15 -17.97 1.54
N ARG A 253 3.11 -17.64 0.68
CA ARG A 253 3.39 -18.42 -0.53
C ARG A 253 3.71 -19.88 -0.21
N LEU A 254 4.44 -20.12 0.88
CA LEU A 254 4.97 -21.44 1.26
C LEU A 254 4.36 -22.01 2.55
N ARG A 255 3.42 -21.31 3.19
CA ARG A 255 2.85 -21.74 4.48
C ARG A 255 1.40 -21.30 4.61
N VAL A 256 0.57 -22.15 5.22
CA VAL A 256 -0.73 -21.75 5.74
C VAL A 256 -0.55 -21.27 7.19
N PRO A 257 -0.80 -19.99 7.50
CA PRO A 257 -0.77 -19.49 8.87
C PRO A 257 -1.78 -20.22 9.76
N ALA A 258 -1.48 -20.33 11.06
CA ALA A 258 -2.32 -21.06 12.00
C ALA A 258 -3.72 -20.46 12.10
N GLU A 259 -3.84 -19.14 11.99
CA GLU A 259 -5.09 -18.38 12.03
C GLU A 259 -6.00 -18.76 10.86
N THR A 260 -5.45 -18.85 9.65
CA THR A 260 -6.18 -19.31 8.45
C THR A 260 -6.57 -20.78 8.59
N ARG A 261 -5.64 -21.64 9.03
CA ARG A 261 -5.94 -23.05 9.28
C ARG A 261 -7.11 -23.22 10.26
N ASP A 262 -7.05 -22.52 11.38
CA ASP A 262 -8.01 -22.69 12.48
C ASP A 262 -9.41 -22.26 12.03
N VAL A 263 -9.54 -21.19 11.24
CA VAL A 263 -10.82 -20.84 10.60
C VAL A 263 -11.34 -22.00 9.74
N LEU A 264 -10.53 -22.51 8.81
CA LEU A 264 -10.95 -23.55 7.87
C LEU A 264 -11.38 -24.84 8.59
N VAL A 265 -10.65 -25.25 9.62
CA VAL A 265 -10.96 -26.44 10.43
C VAL A 265 -12.25 -26.25 11.22
N ASN A 266 -12.48 -25.05 11.77
CA ASN A 266 -13.64 -24.76 12.61
C ASN A 266 -14.92 -24.58 11.79
N THR A 267 -14.85 -23.93 10.63
CA THR A 267 -16.04 -23.61 9.83
C THR A 267 -16.40 -24.67 8.80
N ARG A 268 -15.41 -25.49 8.37
CA ARG A 268 -15.57 -26.57 7.39
C ARG A 268 -16.28 -26.11 6.10
N PRO A 269 -15.64 -25.26 5.31
CA PRO A 269 -16.30 -24.62 4.17
C PRO A 269 -16.65 -25.59 3.05
N GLU A 270 -17.63 -25.18 2.25
CA GLU A 270 -18.03 -25.90 1.03
C GLU A 270 -17.06 -25.66 -0.13
N ARG A 271 -16.40 -24.50 -0.15
CA ARG A 271 -15.52 -24.10 -1.26
C ARG A 271 -14.33 -23.27 -0.79
N LEU A 272 -13.18 -23.56 -1.39
CA LEU A 272 -11.99 -22.71 -1.36
C LEU A 272 -11.73 -22.15 -2.75
N VAL A 273 -11.65 -20.83 -2.88
CA VAL A 273 -11.31 -20.14 -4.14
C VAL A 273 -9.95 -19.48 -3.97
N LEU A 274 -8.93 -20.05 -4.58
CA LEU A 274 -7.54 -19.56 -4.50
C LEU A 274 -7.35 -18.49 -5.56
N MET A 275 -6.98 -17.29 -5.13
CA MET A 275 -6.69 -16.13 -5.98
C MET A 275 -5.18 -16.07 -6.22
N GLY A 276 -4.79 -16.12 -7.49
CA GLY A 276 -3.40 -16.00 -7.91
C GLY A 276 -2.74 -17.33 -8.28
N GLY A 277 -1.64 -17.21 -9.02
CA GLY A 277 -0.88 -18.35 -9.55
C GLY A 277 -0.08 -19.10 -8.48
N THR A 278 0.68 -20.12 -8.92
CA THR A 278 1.55 -20.91 -8.02
C THR A 278 2.71 -20.12 -7.43
N ALA A 279 3.04 -18.97 -8.02
CA ALA A 279 4.02 -18.03 -7.49
C ALA A 279 3.49 -17.26 -6.26
N ALA A 280 2.17 -17.07 -6.16
CA ALA A 280 1.52 -16.41 -5.02
C ALA A 280 1.08 -17.43 -3.95
N ILE A 281 0.56 -18.58 -4.37
CA ILE A 281 0.10 -19.67 -3.49
C ILE A 281 0.66 -20.98 -4.04
N SER A 282 1.70 -21.52 -3.40
CA SER A 282 2.38 -22.72 -3.89
C SER A 282 1.48 -23.96 -3.95
N PRO A 283 1.81 -24.97 -4.78
CA PRO A 283 1.07 -26.23 -4.80
C PRO A 283 1.03 -26.96 -3.45
N SER A 284 2.08 -26.81 -2.62
CA SER A 284 2.10 -27.37 -1.26
C SER A 284 1.09 -26.69 -0.35
N VAL A 285 0.96 -25.35 -0.43
CA VAL A 285 -0.05 -24.60 0.34
C VAL A 285 -1.46 -24.96 -0.13
N GLU A 286 -1.70 -25.09 -1.44
CA GLU A 286 -3.00 -25.56 -1.96
C GLU A 286 -3.36 -26.95 -1.43
N ALA A 287 -2.42 -27.89 -1.42
CA ALA A 287 -2.64 -29.23 -0.88
C ALA A 287 -2.90 -29.20 0.63
N GLU A 288 -2.21 -28.34 1.38
CA GLU A 288 -2.41 -28.15 2.81
C GLU A 288 -3.80 -27.57 3.12
N LEU A 289 -4.22 -26.52 2.40
CA LEU A 289 -5.56 -25.93 2.49
C LEU A 289 -6.66 -26.97 2.24
N ALA A 290 -6.50 -27.79 1.20
CA ALA A 290 -7.43 -28.88 0.89
C ALA A 290 -7.53 -29.92 2.02
N SER A 291 -6.43 -30.14 2.75
CA SER A 291 -6.41 -31.07 3.90
C SER A 291 -7.16 -30.53 5.12
N TYR A 292 -7.20 -29.20 5.30
CA TYR A 292 -7.91 -28.54 6.40
C TYR A 292 -9.41 -28.41 6.15
N ALA A 293 -9.84 -28.43 4.88
CA ALA A 293 -11.24 -28.39 4.49
C ALA A 293 -11.63 -29.66 3.69
N PRO A 294 -11.63 -30.86 4.32
CA PRO A 294 -11.92 -32.10 3.61
C PRO A 294 -13.34 -32.08 3.05
N GLY A 295 -13.46 -32.27 1.73
CA GLY A 295 -14.73 -32.24 1.01
C GLY A 295 -15.09 -30.89 0.38
N ALA A 296 -14.33 -29.82 0.69
CA ALA A 296 -14.47 -28.55 0.00
C ALA A 296 -14.07 -28.66 -1.48
N GLN A 297 -14.80 -27.97 -2.35
CA GLN A 297 -14.36 -27.77 -3.73
C GLN A 297 -13.22 -26.76 -3.73
N VAL A 298 -12.04 -27.15 -4.21
CA VAL A 298 -10.90 -26.24 -4.38
C VAL A 298 -10.86 -25.77 -5.83
N VAL A 299 -10.92 -24.46 -6.04
CA VAL A 299 -10.85 -23.81 -7.36
C VAL A 299 -9.77 -22.75 -7.32
N ARG A 300 -8.93 -22.68 -8.35
CA ARG A 300 -7.93 -21.63 -8.50
C ARG A 300 -8.32 -20.68 -9.63
N LEU A 301 -8.39 -19.39 -9.32
CA LEU A 301 -8.58 -18.28 -10.27
C LEU A 301 -7.23 -17.58 -10.43
N ALA A 302 -6.58 -17.81 -11.57
CA ALA A 302 -5.23 -17.33 -11.81
C ALA A 302 -4.95 -17.19 -13.29
N GLY A 303 -4.08 -16.24 -13.63
CA GLY A 303 -3.38 -16.22 -14.91
C GLY A 303 -1.87 -15.99 -14.71
N PRO A 304 -1.09 -15.89 -15.79
CA PRO A 304 0.35 -15.60 -15.70
C PRO A 304 0.65 -14.21 -15.11
N GLU A 305 -0.29 -13.29 -15.18
CA GLU A 305 -0.16 -11.91 -14.71
C GLU A 305 -1.35 -11.48 -13.85
N ARG A 306 -1.18 -10.46 -13.00
CA ARG A 306 -2.24 -9.89 -12.14
C ARG A 306 -3.51 -9.50 -12.92
N THR A 307 -3.33 -8.98 -14.14
CA THR A 307 -4.42 -8.57 -15.03
C THR A 307 -5.26 -9.77 -15.48
N THR A 308 -4.60 -10.88 -15.81
CA THR A 308 -5.26 -12.14 -16.18
C THR A 308 -5.85 -12.88 -14.97
N THR A 309 -5.26 -12.77 -13.78
CA THR A 309 -5.89 -13.24 -12.53
C THR A 309 -7.19 -12.48 -12.26
N ALA A 310 -7.18 -11.14 -12.40
CA ALA A 310 -8.37 -10.32 -12.25
C ALA A 310 -9.46 -10.66 -13.28
N ALA A 311 -9.08 -10.97 -14.53
CA ALA A 311 -10.03 -11.46 -15.53
C ALA A 311 -10.67 -12.81 -15.15
N ALA A 312 -9.88 -13.74 -14.60
CA ALA A 312 -10.40 -15.01 -14.09
C ALA A 312 -11.35 -14.81 -12.89
N ALA A 313 -11.00 -13.90 -11.98
CA ALA A 313 -11.86 -13.50 -10.86
C ALA A 313 -13.17 -12.87 -11.34
N ALA A 314 -13.10 -12.00 -12.35
CA ALA A 314 -14.26 -11.36 -12.94
C ALA A 314 -15.21 -12.37 -13.59
N ALA A 315 -14.69 -13.37 -14.30
CA ALA A 315 -15.49 -14.44 -14.87
C ALA A 315 -16.23 -15.30 -13.83
N TRP A 316 -15.67 -15.39 -12.62
CA TRP A 316 -16.30 -16.07 -11.49
C TRP A 316 -17.35 -15.21 -10.77
N ALA A 317 -17.08 -13.91 -10.62
CA ALA A 317 -17.90 -13.01 -9.84
C ALA A 317 -19.35 -12.89 -10.39
N PRO A 318 -20.33 -12.53 -9.53
CA PRO A 318 -21.71 -12.35 -9.97
C PRO A 318 -21.84 -11.36 -11.13
N ARG A 319 -22.67 -11.69 -12.11
CA ARG A 319 -22.96 -10.81 -13.25
C ARG A 319 -23.91 -9.71 -12.82
N THR A 320 -23.38 -8.49 -12.66
CA THR A 320 -24.17 -7.30 -12.27
C THR A 320 -24.56 -6.41 -13.45
N GLY A 321 -24.11 -6.74 -14.67
CA GLY A 321 -24.24 -5.89 -15.86
C GLY A 321 -23.34 -4.66 -15.83
N SER A 322 -22.49 -4.54 -14.81
CA SER A 322 -21.48 -3.50 -14.68
C SER A 322 -20.12 -4.07 -14.29
N VAL A 323 -19.05 -3.35 -14.64
CA VAL A 323 -17.68 -3.72 -14.30
C VAL A 323 -16.94 -2.53 -13.68
N VAL A 324 -16.03 -2.82 -12.78
CA VAL A 324 -15.03 -1.89 -12.26
C VAL A 324 -13.72 -2.18 -13.00
N VAL A 325 -13.10 -1.15 -13.55
CA VAL A 325 -11.82 -1.24 -14.24
C VAL A 325 -10.85 -0.33 -13.52
N VAL A 326 -9.69 -0.86 -13.14
CA VAL A 326 -8.73 -0.19 -12.27
C VAL A 326 -7.36 -0.25 -12.91
N ASP A 327 -6.59 0.82 -12.82
CA ASP A 327 -5.17 0.75 -13.13
C ASP A 327 -4.50 -0.28 -12.22
N GLY A 328 -3.69 -1.19 -12.79
CA GLY A 328 -3.08 -2.29 -12.06
C GLY A 328 -2.09 -1.88 -10.97
N GLY A 329 -1.75 -0.59 -10.86
CA GLY A 329 -0.99 0.00 -9.76
C GLY A 329 -1.84 0.53 -8.58
N GLU A 330 -3.15 0.71 -8.75
CA GLU A 330 -4.02 1.40 -7.79
C GLU A 330 -4.75 0.41 -6.87
N VAL A 331 -4.10 0.02 -5.77
CA VAL A 331 -4.57 -1.01 -4.84
C VAL A 331 -5.78 -0.56 -4.02
N PHE A 332 -5.77 0.66 -3.48
CA PHE A 332 -6.86 1.19 -2.65
C PHE A 332 -8.08 1.56 -3.48
N SER A 333 -7.86 2.15 -4.66
CA SER A 333 -8.94 2.45 -5.61
C SER A 333 -9.65 1.17 -6.04
N GLY A 334 -8.90 0.11 -6.31
CA GLY A 334 -9.49 -1.16 -6.74
C GLY A 334 -10.30 -1.86 -5.66
N MET A 335 -9.80 -1.87 -4.41
CA MET A 335 -10.55 -2.39 -3.27
C MET A 335 -11.83 -1.62 -2.99
N LEU A 336 -11.75 -0.29 -2.98
CA LEU A 336 -12.89 0.59 -2.74
C LEU A 336 -13.99 0.38 -3.79
N ALA A 337 -13.59 0.42 -5.07
CA ALA A 337 -14.51 0.31 -6.17
C ALA A 337 -15.12 -1.11 -6.26
N GLY A 338 -14.31 -2.16 -6.08
CA GLY A 338 -14.78 -3.54 -6.05
C GLY A 338 -15.77 -3.80 -4.91
N SER A 339 -15.50 -3.25 -3.73
CA SER A 339 -16.35 -3.39 -2.55
C SER A 339 -17.71 -2.73 -2.75
N SER A 340 -17.69 -1.42 -3.02
CA SER A 340 -18.88 -0.58 -3.09
C SER A 340 -19.82 -0.89 -4.26
N ARG A 341 -19.26 -1.31 -5.40
CA ARG A 341 -20.04 -1.61 -6.60
C ARG A 341 -20.47 -3.06 -6.66
N ARG A 342 -19.90 -3.91 -5.80
CA ARG A 342 -20.23 -5.34 -5.68
C ARG A 342 -20.23 -6.03 -7.05
N GLY A 343 -19.31 -5.61 -7.92
CA GLY A 343 -19.22 -6.03 -9.30
C GLY A 343 -17.79 -6.41 -9.66
N PRO A 344 -17.59 -7.16 -10.74
CA PRO A 344 -16.26 -7.63 -11.15
C PRO A 344 -15.22 -6.50 -11.22
N VAL A 345 -14.02 -6.76 -10.74
CA VAL A 345 -12.86 -5.85 -10.85
C VAL A 345 -11.91 -6.39 -11.89
N LEU A 346 -11.65 -5.60 -12.93
CA LEU A 346 -10.64 -5.85 -13.94
C LEU A 346 -9.45 -4.91 -13.70
N LEU A 347 -8.24 -5.44 -13.90
CA LEU A 347 -7.02 -4.65 -13.84
C LEU A 347 -6.50 -4.35 -15.24
N VAL A 348 -6.02 -3.14 -15.43
CA VAL A 348 -5.40 -2.66 -16.66
C VAL A 348 -3.89 -2.80 -16.54
N GLY A 349 -3.25 -3.38 -17.54
CA GLY A 349 -1.80 -3.46 -17.63
C GLY A 349 -1.23 -2.30 -18.46
N PRO A 350 0.11 -2.22 -18.58
CA PRO A 350 0.78 -1.21 -19.41
C PRO A 350 0.32 -1.20 -20.88
N THR A 351 -0.18 -2.34 -21.36
CA THR A 351 -0.67 -2.52 -22.73
C THR A 351 -2.20 -2.51 -22.84
N GLY A 352 -2.92 -2.11 -21.78
CA GLY A 352 -4.37 -2.10 -21.71
C GLY A 352 -4.97 -3.36 -21.07
N LEU A 353 -6.25 -3.62 -21.38
CA LEU A 353 -6.97 -4.82 -20.91
C LEU A 353 -6.50 -6.10 -21.62
N PRO A 354 -6.28 -7.21 -20.90
CA PRO A 354 -5.98 -8.50 -21.52
C PRO A 354 -7.19 -9.04 -22.30
N ASN A 355 -6.95 -9.94 -23.26
CA ASN A 355 -8.02 -10.52 -24.10
C ASN A 355 -9.06 -11.27 -23.27
N GLU A 356 -8.65 -11.90 -22.18
CA GLU A 356 -9.51 -12.58 -21.21
C GLU A 356 -10.52 -11.61 -20.58
N ALA A 357 -10.07 -10.40 -20.23
CA ALA A 357 -10.93 -9.35 -19.71
C ALA A 357 -11.92 -8.88 -20.78
N ILE A 358 -11.46 -8.67 -22.01
CA ILE A 358 -12.32 -8.26 -23.14
C ILE A 358 -13.39 -9.33 -23.43
N ASN A 359 -13.01 -10.61 -23.43
CA ASN A 359 -13.95 -11.71 -23.62
C ASN A 359 -15.00 -11.73 -22.51
N HIS A 360 -14.60 -11.50 -21.25
CA HIS A 360 -15.53 -11.38 -20.15
C HIS A 360 -16.54 -10.24 -20.35
N LEU A 361 -16.09 -9.05 -20.77
CA LEU A 361 -16.98 -7.92 -21.04
C LEU A 361 -18.09 -8.28 -22.04
N ARG A 362 -17.72 -8.99 -23.12
CA ARG A 362 -18.63 -9.44 -24.17
C ARG A 362 -19.55 -10.57 -23.71
N GLU A 363 -19.03 -11.57 -22.99
CA GLU A 363 -19.80 -12.74 -22.55
C GLU A 363 -20.75 -12.46 -21.37
N ALA A 364 -20.42 -11.46 -20.55
CA ALA A 364 -21.21 -11.06 -19.39
C ALA A 364 -22.22 -9.94 -19.69
N ASP A 365 -22.35 -9.52 -20.96
CA ASP A 365 -23.21 -8.42 -21.41
C ASP A 365 -23.03 -7.15 -20.54
N ILE A 366 -21.79 -6.76 -20.31
CA ILE A 366 -21.47 -5.60 -19.49
C ILE A 366 -21.88 -4.31 -20.22
N SER A 367 -22.86 -3.60 -19.66
CA SER A 367 -23.40 -2.37 -20.24
C SER A 367 -22.84 -1.10 -19.61
N ARG A 368 -22.26 -1.20 -18.41
CA ARG A 368 -21.68 -0.06 -17.68
C ARG A 368 -20.29 -0.38 -17.15
N ALA A 369 -19.33 0.52 -17.35
CA ALA A 369 -18.01 0.44 -16.74
C ALA A 369 -17.76 1.65 -15.85
N TYR A 370 -17.01 1.43 -14.78
CA TYR A 370 -16.49 2.46 -13.91
C TYR A 370 -14.98 2.35 -13.85
N VAL A 371 -14.29 3.39 -14.30
CA VAL A 371 -12.83 3.40 -14.47
C VAL A 371 -12.20 4.19 -13.34
N TYR A 372 -11.36 3.55 -12.56
CA TYR A 372 -10.60 4.12 -11.44
C TYR A 372 -9.11 4.12 -11.76
N GLY A 373 -8.39 5.16 -11.31
CA GLY A 373 -6.96 5.34 -11.56
C GLY A 373 -6.66 6.55 -12.45
N SER A 374 -5.39 6.71 -12.84
CA SER A 374 -4.89 7.95 -13.44
C SER A 374 -5.64 8.37 -14.72
N ALA A 375 -5.75 9.69 -14.93
CA ALA A 375 -6.45 10.27 -16.08
C ALA A 375 -5.90 9.77 -17.43
N ARG A 376 -4.59 9.48 -17.53
CA ARG A 376 -3.95 8.94 -18.75
C ARG A 376 -4.46 7.54 -19.10
N SER A 377 -4.72 6.71 -18.10
CA SER A 377 -5.31 5.38 -18.26
C SER A 377 -6.79 5.47 -18.65
N SER A 378 -7.50 6.56 -18.33
CA SER A 378 -8.96 6.64 -18.46
C SER A 378 -9.52 6.96 -19.86
N GLU A 379 -8.92 7.86 -20.66
CA GLU A 379 -9.51 8.27 -21.96
C GLU A 379 -9.36 7.21 -23.06
N GLY A 380 -8.15 6.65 -23.22
CA GLY A 380 -7.89 5.58 -24.18
C GLY A 380 -8.67 4.31 -23.82
N LEU A 381 -8.70 3.97 -22.54
CA LEU A 381 -9.46 2.83 -22.02
C LEU A 381 -10.96 3.02 -22.13
N ALA A 382 -11.50 4.21 -21.88
CA ALA A 382 -12.91 4.49 -22.07
C ALA A 382 -13.32 4.25 -23.54
N ASN A 383 -12.51 4.72 -24.50
CA ASN A 383 -12.74 4.45 -25.92
C ASN A 383 -12.64 2.96 -26.27
N GLN A 384 -11.69 2.23 -25.66
CA GLN A 384 -11.59 0.78 -25.81
C GLN A 384 -12.87 0.10 -25.30
N LEU A 385 -13.33 0.41 -24.09
CA LEU A 385 -14.54 -0.16 -23.48
C LEU A 385 -15.79 0.10 -24.31
N LEU A 386 -15.95 1.32 -24.84
CA LEU A 386 -17.05 1.65 -25.75
C LEU A 386 -17.00 0.82 -27.05
N THR A 387 -15.80 0.62 -27.60
CA THR A 387 -15.59 -0.23 -28.79
C THR A 387 -15.93 -1.69 -28.51
N GLU A 388 -15.69 -2.15 -27.29
CA GLU A 388 -16.01 -3.51 -26.82
C GLU A 388 -17.49 -3.73 -26.45
N GLY A 389 -18.34 -2.71 -26.64
CA GLY A 389 -19.79 -2.82 -26.46
C GLY A 389 -20.32 -2.36 -25.11
N VAL A 390 -19.46 -1.80 -24.25
CA VAL A 390 -19.91 -1.12 -23.03
C VAL A 390 -20.66 0.16 -23.43
N LEU A 391 -21.87 0.37 -22.91
CA LEU A 391 -22.74 1.48 -23.32
C LEU A 391 -22.46 2.77 -22.55
N GLN A 392 -22.03 2.65 -21.30
CA GLN A 392 -21.76 3.78 -20.43
C GLN A 392 -20.42 3.58 -19.71
N VAL A 393 -19.49 4.50 -19.90
CA VAL A 393 -18.23 4.55 -19.16
C VAL A 393 -18.25 5.77 -18.26
N ASN A 394 -18.09 5.54 -16.96
CA ASN A 394 -17.94 6.60 -15.98
C ASN A 394 -16.49 6.59 -15.48
N VAL A 395 -15.88 7.76 -15.42
CA VAL A 395 -14.55 7.97 -14.82
C VAL A 395 -14.76 8.85 -13.59
N PRO A 396 -14.99 8.27 -12.41
CA PRO A 396 -14.95 9.02 -11.16
C PRO A 396 -13.55 9.63 -11.04
N GLY A 397 -13.43 10.92 -10.77
CA GLY A 397 -12.14 11.62 -10.66
C GLY A 397 -11.38 11.24 -9.38
N ASP A 398 -11.33 9.94 -9.08
CA ASP A 398 -10.87 9.33 -7.85
C ASP A 398 -9.39 8.93 -8.02
N SER A 399 -8.51 9.57 -7.24
CA SER A 399 -7.08 9.25 -7.21
C SER A 399 -6.72 8.54 -5.90
N GLU A 400 -5.86 7.53 -5.99
CA GLU A 400 -5.25 6.86 -4.82
C GLU A 400 -4.30 7.75 -4.02
N ALA A 401 -3.92 8.92 -4.54
CA ALA A 401 -3.10 9.89 -3.81
C ALA A 401 -3.70 10.31 -2.45
N ASP A 402 -5.04 10.35 -2.35
CA ASP A 402 -5.78 10.65 -1.11
C ASP A 402 -6.85 9.56 -0.85
N PRO A 403 -6.49 8.37 -0.33
CA PRO A 403 -7.41 7.24 -0.20
C PRO A 403 -8.62 7.57 0.67
N ASP A 404 -8.44 8.26 1.79
CA ASP A 404 -9.52 8.66 2.70
C ASP A 404 -10.53 9.57 2.01
N ARG A 405 -10.08 10.70 1.44
CA ARG A 405 -10.95 11.65 0.72
C ARG A 405 -11.67 10.98 -0.45
N THR A 406 -10.98 10.12 -1.20
CA THR A 406 -11.56 9.35 -2.29
C THR A 406 -12.64 8.39 -1.80
N SER A 407 -12.37 7.62 -0.75
CA SER A 407 -13.35 6.70 -0.17
C SER A 407 -14.58 7.42 0.41
N HIS A 408 -14.40 8.58 1.02
CA HIS A 408 -15.46 9.36 1.64
C HIS A 408 -16.42 9.94 0.59
N ARG A 409 -15.87 10.61 -0.43
CA ARG A 409 -16.65 11.11 -1.58
C ARG A 409 -17.41 9.97 -2.25
N HIS A 410 -16.72 8.88 -2.51
CA HIS A 410 -17.30 7.73 -3.20
C HIS A 410 -18.41 7.06 -2.37
N ALA A 411 -18.27 7.02 -1.04
CA ALA A 411 -19.32 6.51 -0.15
C ALA A 411 -20.61 7.35 -0.26
N VAL A 412 -20.50 8.68 -0.26
CA VAL A 412 -21.64 9.59 -0.44
C VAL A 412 -22.28 9.40 -1.82
N ASP A 413 -21.47 9.33 -2.88
CA ASP A 413 -21.97 9.18 -4.25
C ASP A 413 -22.73 7.88 -4.49
N VAL A 414 -22.23 6.77 -3.93
CA VAL A 414 -22.81 5.43 -4.13
C VAL A 414 -23.97 5.16 -3.19
N TYR A 415 -23.82 5.43 -1.89
CA TYR A 415 -24.78 5.01 -0.88
C TYR A 415 -25.80 6.09 -0.54
N ARG A 416 -25.42 7.37 -0.64
CA ARG A 416 -26.19 8.57 -0.22
C ARG A 416 -26.51 8.66 1.28
N SER A 417 -26.76 7.53 1.93
CA SER A 417 -26.94 7.37 3.36
C SER A 417 -26.64 5.92 3.76
N ALA A 418 -26.02 5.71 4.91
CA ALA A 418 -25.79 4.40 5.48
C ALA A 418 -25.75 4.51 7.00
N SER A 419 -26.50 3.68 7.72
CA SER A 419 -26.41 3.64 9.19
C SER A 419 -25.17 2.90 9.69
N ARG A 420 -24.58 2.06 8.83
CA ARG A 420 -23.40 1.25 9.13
C ARG A 420 -22.31 1.51 8.09
N ALA A 421 -21.06 1.59 8.51
CA ALA A 421 -19.90 1.66 7.62
C ALA A 421 -18.74 0.79 8.14
N VAL A 422 -17.78 0.50 7.26
CA VAL A 422 -16.51 -0.14 7.59
C VAL A 422 -15.41 0.91 7.48
N ILE A 423 -14.56 1.02 8.50
CA ILE A 423 -13.31 1.78 8.42
C ILE A 423 -12.14 0.80 8.26
N ALA A 424 -11.24 1.05 7.33
CA ALA A 424 -9.96 0.34 7.19
C ALA A 424 -8.81 1.34 6.92
N SER A 425 -7.57 0.88 6.88
CA SER A 425 -6.41 1.76 6.70
C SER A 425 -6.29 2.26 5.25
N GLY A 426 -6.14 3.57 5.06
CA GLY A 426 -5.79 4.16 3.76
C GLY A 426 -4.30 4.08 3.45
N ALA A 427 -3.46 3.70 4.41
CA ALA A 427 -2.00 3.63 4.25
C ALA A 427 -1.46 2.19 4.20
N SER A 428 -2.21 1.22 4.74
CA SER A 428 -1.81 -0.19 4.78
C SER A 428 -2.87 -1.10 4.13
N TRP A 429 -2.46 -1.85 3.12
CA TRP A 429 -3.35 -2.65 2.27
C TRP A 429 -3.89 -3.96 2.87
N PRO A 430 -3.20 -4.72 3.76
CA PRO A 430 -3.65 -6.08 4.12
C PRO A 430 -4.99 -6.11 4.85
N ASP A 431 -5.15 -5.26 5.87
CA ASP A 431 -6.40 -5.16 6.63
C ASP A 431 -7.51 -4.60 5.73
N SER A 432 -7.17 -3.63 4.86
CA SER A 432 -8.08 -3.03 3.88
C SER A 432 -8.58 -4.01 2.83
N LEU A 433 -7.79 -4.99 2.39
CA LEU A 433 -8.26 -6.07 1.51
C LEU A 433 -9.39 -6.86 2.16
N THR A 434 -9.17 -7.28 3.40
CA THR A 434 -10.16 -8.07 4.13
C THR A 434 -11.37 -7.24 4.52
N GLY A 435 -11.16 -5.95 4.82
CA GLY A 435 -12.21 -4.97 5.07
C GLY A 435 -13.05 -4.67 3.83
N ALA A 436 -12.44 -4.57 2.66
CA ALA A 436 -13.11 -4.42 1.39
C ALA A 436 -13.96 -5.64 1.05
N ALA A 437 -13.43 -6.85 1.24
CA ALA A 437 -14.21 -8.08 1.06
C ALA A 437 -15.41 -8.15 2.01
N TYR A 438 -15.21 -7.82 3.30
CA TYR A 438 -16.30 -7.77 4.28
C TYR A 438 -17.35 -6.72 3.89
N ALA A 439 -16.93 -5.50 3.55
CA ALA A 439 -17.82 -4.42 3.13
C ALA A 439 -18.60 -4.79 1.87
N ALA A 440 -17.97 -5.45 0.89
CA ALA A 440 -18.62 -5.94 -0.32
C ALA A 440 -19.74 -6.94 -0.01
N ARG A 441 -19.44 -7.94 0.82
CA ARG A 441 -20.42 -8.97 1.22
C ARG A 441 -21.62 -8.34 1.90
N GLU A 442 -21.38 -7.47 2.88
CA GLU A 442 -22.42 -6.83 3.69
C GLU A 442 -23.13 -5.68 2.95
N GLY A 443 -22.59 -5.21 1.81
CA GLY A 443 -23.10 -4.05 1.08
C GLY A 443 -22.96 -2.75 1.88
N LEU A 444 -21.84 -2.59 2.58
CA LEU A 444 -21.54 -1.43 3.42
C LEU A 444 -20.54 -0.47 2.74
N PRO A 445 -20.61 0.84 3.02
CA PRO A 445 -19.52 1.76 2.67
C PRO A 445 -18.19 1.32 3.30
N LEU A 446 -17.13 1.40 2.51
CA LEU A 446 -15.75 1.31 2.98
C LEU A 446 -15.17 2.72 3.02
N LEU A 447 -14.72 3.13 4.20
CA LEU A 447 -14.06 4.40 4.47
C LEU A 447 -12.61 4.12 4.85
N TYR A 448 -11.68 4.87 4.27
CA TYR A 448 -10.27 4.76 4.61
C TYR A 448 -9.88 5.79 5.67
N ALA A 449 -9.07 5.37 6.63
CA ALA A 449 -8.48 6.23 7.66
C ALA A 449 -6.96 6.34 7.43
N MET A 450 -6.44 7.55 7.49
CA MET A 450 -5.00 7.79 7.50
C MET A 450 -4.44 7.65 8.92
N PRO A 451 -3.29 6.99 9.11
CA PRO A 451 -2.75 6.71 10.43
C PRO A 451 -2.25 7.97 11.16
N ASP A 452 -2.02 9.07 10.45
CA ASP A 452 -1.52 10.36 10.96
C ASP A 452 -2.62 11.26 11.55
N GLU A 453 -3.83 10.73 11.71
CA GLU A 453 -5.00 11.44 12.27
C GLU A 453 -5.48 12.61 11.39
N SER A 454 -5.05 12.69 10.13
CA SER A 454 -5.44 13.75 9.19
C SER A 454 -6.84 13.60 8.61
N THR A 455 -7.45 12.42 8.74
CA THR A 455 -8.73 12.09 8.09
C THR A 455 -9.91 12.91 8.61
N ASP A 456 -10.62 13.57 7.70
CA ASP A 456 -11.88 14.27 7.99
C ASP A 456 -13.06 13.30 8.01
N TRP A 457 -13.68 13.15 9.18
CA TRP A 457 -14.81 12.26 9.43
C TRP A 457 -16.20 12.89 9.18
N SER A 458 -16.29 14.07 8.56
CA SER A 458 -17.56 14.70 8.17
C SER A 458 -18.49 13.78 7.35
N VAL A 459 -17.93 12.80 6.65
CA VAL A 459 -18.68 11.75 5.93
C VAL A 459 -19.60 10.91 6.84
N ILE A 460 -19.25 10.71 8.12
CA ILE A 460 -20.05 9.93 9.07
C ILE A 460 -21.39 10.63 9.31
N ASP A 461 -21.36 11.95 9.51
CA ASP A 461 -22.55 12.78 9.62
C ASP A 461 -23.34 12.82 8.30
N GLU A 462 -22.65 13.00 7.18
CA GLU A 462 -23.28 13.11 5.85
C GLU A 462 -24.03 11.83 5.47
N LEU A 463 -23.47 10.66 5.77
CA LEU A 463 -24.13 9.37 5.56
C LEU A 463 -25.19 9.05 6.62
N GLY A 464 -25.17 9.73 7.77
CA GLY A 464 -25.97 9.36 8.94
C GLY A 464 -25.53 8.03 9.57
N THR A 465 -24.23 7.74 9.53
CA THR A 465 -23.62 6.50 10.04
C THR A 465 -23.55 6.52 11.56
N ASN A 466 -24.29 5.63 12.23
CA ASN A 466 -24.30 5.53 13.69
C ASN A 466 -23.61 4.26 14.22
N HIS A 467 -23.11 3.41 13.34
CA HIS A 467 -22.31 2.25 13.71
C HIS A 467 -21.16 2.03 12.74
N VAL A 468 -19.95 1.88 13.27
CA VAL A 468 -18.75 1.66 12.46
C VAL A 468 -18.04 0.40 12.92
N LEU A 469 -17.68 -0.43 11.96
CA LEU A 469 -16.75 -1.53 12.15
C LEU A 469 -15.36 -1.12 11.66
N VAL A 470 -14.42 -0.97 12.58
CA VAL A 470 -13.00 -0.74 12.27
C VAL A 470 -12.33 -2.09 12.02
N ILE A 471 -11.75 -2.28 10.84
CA ILE A 471 -10.99 -3.47 10.46
C ILE A 471 -9.51 -3.08 10.40
N GLY A 472 -8.76 -3.65 11.34
CA GLY A 472 -7.32 -3.46 11.45
C GLY A 472 -6.84 -3.05 12.84
N GLY A 473 -5.58 -3.35 13.12
CA GLY A 473 -4.95 -3.08 14.41
C GLY A 473 -4.68 -1.59 14.66
N THR A 474 -4.36 -1.23 15.90
CA THR A 474 -4.03 0.16 16.28
C THR A 474 -2.73 0.67 15.63
N ALA A 475 -1.85 -0.23 15.19
CA ALA A 475 -0.67 0.13 14.42
C ALA A 475 -1.02 0.63 13.01
N ALA A 476 -2.09 0.12 12.40
CA ALA A 476 -2.55 0.55 11.08
C ALA A 476 -3.57 1.69 11.14
N ILE A 477 -4.35 1.74 12.22
CA ILE A 477 -5.38 2.76 12.47
C ILE A 477 -5.38 3.09 13.97
N PRO A 478 -4.54 4.06 14.41
CA PRO A 478 -4.52 4.52 15.80
C PRO A 478 -5.90 4.99 16.27
N ASP A 479 -6.18 4.89 17.57
CA ASP A 479 -7.49 5.29 18.10
C ASP A 479 -7.75 6.80 17.94
N GLY A 480 -6.71 7.63 17.88
CA GLY A 480 -6.83 9.07 17.59
C GLY A 480 -7.19 9.35 16.13
N ALA A 481 -6.89 8.44 15.21
CA ALA A 481 -7.27 8.55 13.80
C ALA A 481 -8.75 8.20 13.53
N LEU A 482 -9.47 7.71 14.54
CA LEU A 482 -10.89 7.37 14.44
C LEU A 482 -11.80 8.56 14.80
N PRO A 483 -13.05 8.58 14.29
CA PRO A 483 -14.00 9.63 14.63
C PRO A 483 -14.25 9.68 16.14
N GLN A 484 -14.22 10.90 16.71
CA GLN A 484 -14.35 11.16 18.15
C GLN A 484 -15.79 11.48 18.58
#